data_AF-A0A7X7JNJ1-F1
#
_entry.id   AF-A0A7X7JNJ1-F1
#
_cell.length_a   1.000
_cell.length_b   1.000
_cell.length_c   1.000
_cell.angle_alpha   90.00
_cell.angle_beta   90.00
_cell.angle_gamma   90.00
#
_symmetry.space_group_name_H-M   'P 1'
#
loop_
_entity.id
_entity.type
_entity.pdbx_description
1 polymer ?
#
loop_
_entity_poly.entity_id
_entity_poly.type
_entity_poly.pdbx_seq_one_letter_code
_entity_poly.pdbx_strand_id
1 'polypeptide(L)'
;MTRLSVVLLSLLALQTSACGACDTTNQEPIEYRQGITTETGAGVWLYESTGVHDDWLHFPAGRTYDLVHGLPGTPQSWKADVSFKSRLDPEAGSGTTQDPNNAAPAAGNQVVVDARWGPRLVRIRNDTCAEVYVRFIAQYVEGAESEPTSPDAAPMSVEPW
;
A
#
# COMPACT_ATOMS: atom_id res chain seq x y z
N MET A 1 -24.24 11.77 -68.23
CA MET A 1 -23.59 10.51 -67.78
C MET A 1 -22.57 10.86 -66.72
N THR A 2 -22.72 10.18 -65.59
CA THR A 2 -22.05 10.23 -64.28
C THR A 2 -20.54 10.00 -64.33
N ARG A 3 -19.77 10.58 -63.39
CA ARG A 3 -19.13 9.85 -62.27
C ARG A 3 -18.61 10.84 -61.21
N LEU A 4 -19.28 10.81 -60.05
CA LEU A 4 -18.84 11.34 -58.76
C LEU A 4 -17.72 10.43 -58.23
N SER A 5 -16.53 10.96 -57.96
CA SER A 5 -15.48 10.22 -57.24
C SER A 5 -15.58 10.54 -55.75
N VAL A 6 -16.07 9.55 -54.98
CA VAL A 6 -16.22 9.62 -53.53
C VAL A 6 -14.92 9.17 -52.86
N VAL A 7 -14.57 9.96 -51.85
CA VAL A 7 -13.48 9.91 -50.87
C VAL A 7 -13.34 8.57 -50.17
N LEU A 8 -12.11 8.13 -49.85
CA LEU A 8 -11.85 7.43 -48.58
C LEU A 8 -10.40 7.69 -48.12
N LEU A 9 -10.22 8.83 -47.45
CA LEU A 9 -8.99 9.18 -46.74
C LEU A 9 -9.03 8.45 -45.40
N SER A 10 -8.46 7.24 -45.35
CA SER A 10 -8.36 6.44 -44.12
C SER A 10 -7.30 7.05 -43.20
N LEU A 11 -7.64 8.13 -42.49
CA LEU A 11 -6.91 8.55 -41.30
C LEU A 11 -7.14 7.46 -40.24
N LEU A 12 -6.21 6.51 -40.16
CA LEU A 12 -5.97 5.72 -38.96
C LEU A 12 -5.50 6.71 -37.89
N ALA A 13 -6.44 7.35 -37.21
CA ALA A 13 -6.16 7.98 -35.93
C ALA A 13 -5.69 6.85 -35.02
N LEU A 14 -4.37 6.77 -34.82
CA LEU A 14 -3.79 6.13 -33.66
C LEU A 14 -4.50 6.75 -32.47
N GLN A 15 -5.53 6.06 -31.98
CA GLN A 15 -6.02 6.21 -30.63
C GLN A 15 -4.87 5.69 -29.76
N THR A 16 -3.83 6.50 -29.60
CA THR A 16 -3.03 6.45 -28.38
C THR A 16 -4.04 6.71 -27.28
N SER A 17 -4.67 5.64 -26.78
CA SER A 17 -5.31 5.66 -25.49
C SER A 17 -4.25 6.21 -24.55
N ALA A 18 -4.36 7.51 -24.29
CA ALA A 18 -3.54 8.17 -23.33
C ALA A 18 -3.62 7.29 -22.09
N CYS A 19 -2.48 6.77 -21.63
CA CYS A 19 -2.29 6.63 -20.20
C CYS A 19 -2.70 8.00 -19.65
N GLY A 20 -3.95 8.12 -19.17
CA GLY A 20 -4.38 9.30 -18.44
C GLY A 20 -3.30 9.53 -17.40
N ALA A 21 -2.79 10.75 -17.32
CA ALA A 21 -1.73 11.09 -16.36
C ALA A 21 -2.20 10.59 -15.00
N CYS A 22 -1.61 9.49 -14.56
CA CYS A 22 -1.89 8.86 -13.30
C CYS A 22 -1.24 9.75 -12.26
N ASP A 23 -2.00 10.74 -11.81
CA ASP A 23 -1.53 11.68 -10.81
C ASP A 23 -1.55 10.98 -9.44
N THR A 24 -0.43 10.34 -9.14
CA THR A 24 -0.16 9.77 -7.82
C THR A 24 0.36 10.81 -6.83
N THR A 25 0.50 12.07 -7.25
CA THR A 25 1.12 13.11 -6.44
C THR A 25 0.08 13.96 -5.73
N ASN A 26 0.40 14.40 -4.51
CA ASN A 26 -0.32 15.43 -3.76
C ASN A 26 -1.82 15.18 -3.50
N GLN A 27 -2.27 13.92 -3.47
CA GLN A 27 -3.61 13.63 -2.97
C GLN A 27 -3.71 13.94 -1.48
N GLU A 28 -4.78 14.63 -1.09
CA GLU A 28 -5.03 14.95 0.33
C GLU A 28 -5.15 13.64 1.14
N PRO A 29 -4.35 13.50 2.21
CA PRO A 29 -4.43 12.33 3.09
C PRO A 29 -5.81 12.18 3.73
N ILE A 30 -6.37 10.98 3.67
CA ILE A 30 -7.60 10.64 4.39
C ILE A 30 -7.23 10.05 5.74
N GLU A 31 -7.75 10.63 6.82
CA GLU A 31 -7.61 10.05 8.14
C GLU A 31 -8.45 8.76 8.25
N TYR A 32 -7.80 7.65 8.62
CA TYR A 32 -8.42 6.34 8.75
C TYR A 32 -8.36 5.85 10.20
N ARG A 33 -9.53 5.61 10.80
CA ARG A 33 -9.69 5.27 12.23
C ARG A 33 -10.33 3.91 12.48
N GLN A 34 -10.67 3.16 11.44
CA GLN A 34 -11.42 1.90 11.55
C GLN A 34 -10.52 0.67 11.71
N GLY A 35 -9.21 0.86 11.91
CA GLY A 35 -8.29 -0.25 12.18
C GLY A 35 -8.45 -0.85 13.57
N ILE A 36 -7.82 -2.00 13.77
CA ILE A 36 -7.92 -2.84 14.95
C ILE A 36 -6.59 -2.81 15.69
N THR A 37 -6.62 -2.50 16.99
CA THR A 37 -5.42 -2.50 17.85
C THR A 37 -5.59 -3.55 18.95
N THR A 38 -4.64 -4.48 19.04
CA THR A 38 -4.71 -5.62 19.96
C THR A 38 -3.38 -5.81 20.70
N GLU A 39 -3.43 -5.99 22.02
CA GLU A 39 -2.29 -6.48 22.80
C GLU A 39 -2.18 -7.99 22.63
N THR A 40 -1.07 -8.48 22.10
CA THR A 40 -0.82 -9.92 21.88
C THR A 40 -0.10 -10.59 23.05
N GLY A 41 0.22 -9.83 24.09
CA GLY A 41 0.92 -10.27 25.30
C GLY A 41 2.40 -9.88 25.33
N ALA A 42 3.00 -9.98 26.52
CA ALA A 42 4.41 -9.65 26.79
C ALA A 42 4.84 -8.25 26.30
N GLY A 43 3.94 -7.25 26.41
CA GLY A 43 4.22 -5.88 25.96
C GLY A 43 4.20 -5.70 24.44
N VAL A 44 3.71 -6.68 23.67
CA VAL A 44 3.58 -6.60 22.21
C VAL A 44 2.17 -6.18 21.83
N TRP A 45 2.09 -5.17 20.97
CA TRP A 45 0.86 -4.59 20.46
C TRP A 45 0.87 -4.62 18.93
N LEU A 46 -0.23 -5.00 18.33
CA LEU A 46 -0.43 -5.00 16.88
C LEU A 46 -1.54 -4.04 16.49
N TYR A 47 -1.30 -3.28 15.44
CA TYR A 47 -2.30 -2.54 14.70
C TYR A 47 -2.50 -3.19 13.35
N GLU A 48 -3.75 -3.38 12.94
CA GLU A 48 -4.15 -3.85 11.62
C GLU A 48 -5.13 -2.85 11.00
N SER A 49 -4.93 -2.45 9.74
CA SER A 49 -5.90 -1.60 9.05
C SER A 49 -7.25 -2.29 8.86
N THR A 50 -7.25 -3.62 8.79
CA THR A 50 -8.42 -4.48 8.62
C THR A 50 -8.08 -5.88 9.14
N GLY A 51 -9.08 -6.63 9.61
CA GLY A 51 -8.91 -8.04 9.89
C GLY A 51 -8.61 -8.84 8.62
N VAL A 52 -7.90 -9.97 8.77
CA VAL A 52 -7.48 -10.78 7.61
C VAL A 52 -8.67 -11.30 6.80
N HIS A 53 -9.78 -11.66 7.46
CA HIS A 53 -10.98 -12.22 6.82
C HIS A 53 -12.07 -11.17 6.51
N ASP A 54 -11.81 -9.89 6.81
CA ASP A 54 -12.74 -8.80 6.56
C ASP A 54 -12.51 -8.19 5.17
N ASP A 55 -13.30 -7.17 4.82
CA ASP A 55 -13.03 -6.36 3.64
C ASP A 55 -11.82 -5.44 3.88
N TRP A 56 -10.77 -5.66 3.10
CA TRP A 56 -9.53 -4.93 3.14
C TRP A 56 -9.71 -3.47 2.69
N LEU A 57 -8.78 -2.62 3.15
CA LEU A 57 -8.85 -1.19 2.92
C LEU A 57 -8.69 -0.89 1.42
N HIS A 58 -9.69 -0.26 0.82
CA HIS A 58 -9.63 0.18 -0.58
C HIS A 58 -8.50 1.18 -0.77
N PHE A 59 -7.55 0.87 -1.67
CA PHE A 59 -6.32 1.64 -1.84
C PHE A 59 -6.10 1.97 -3.33
N PRO A 60 -6.92 2.88 -3.90
CA PRO A 60 -6.83 3.24 -5.30
C PRO A 60 -5.53 4.01 -5.61
N ALA A 61 -5.24 4.16 -6.90
CA ALA A 61 -4.06 4.87 -7.40
C ALA A 61 -3.90 6.25 -6.74
N GLY A 62 -2.69 6.55 -6.24
CA GLY A 62 -2.34 7.81 -5.60
C GLY A 62 -2.93 8.05 -4.21
N ARG A 63 -3.75 7.13 -3.68
CA ARG A 63 -4.41 7.31 -2.38
C ARG A 63 -3.37 7.41 -1.28
N THR A 64 -3.56 8.40 -0.41
CA THR A 64 -2.83 8.54 0.86
C THR A 64 -3.78 8.38 2.04
N TYR A 65 -3.39 7.58 3.03
CA TYR A 65 -4.10 7.42 4.30
C TYR A 65 -3.22 7.78 5.48
N ASP A 66 -3.79 8.48 6.45
CA ASP A 66 -3.25 8.64 7.81
C ASP A 66 -3.92 7.62 8.73
N LEU A 67 -3.23 6.49 8.96
CA LEU A 67 -3.72 5.40 9.78
C LEU A 67 -3.55 5.75 11.26
N VAL A 68 -4.65 6.04 11.95
CA VAL A 68 -4.64 6.30 13.40
C VAL A 68 -4.61 4.96 14.13
N HIS A 69 -3.44 4.58 14.65
CA HIS A 69 -3.16 3.20 15.03
C HIS A 69 -3.42 2.84 16.50
N GLY A 70 -3.61 3.82 17.39
CA GLY A 70 -3.93 3.58 18.80
C GLY A 70 -2.88 2.84 19.64
N LEU A 71 -1.76 2.42 19.05
CA LEU A 71 -0.63 1.79 19.76
C LEU A 71 -0.05 2.70 20.85
N PRO A 72 0.54 2.12 21.91
CA PRO A 72 1.10 2.89 23.04
C PRO A 72 2.26 3.82 22.68
N GLY A 73 2.95 3.55 21.57
CA GLY A 73 4.08 4.35 21.09
C GLY A 73 4.26 4.21 19.58
N THR A 74 5.39 4.70 19.09
CA THR A 74 5.80 4.55 17.69
C THR A 74 6.05 3.07 17.39
N PRO A 75 5.30 2.41 16.49
CA PRO A 75 5.61 1.03 16.16
C PRO A 75 7.03 0.87 15.59
N GLN A 76 7.69 -0.26 15.85
CA GLN A 76 9.08 -0.54 15.46
C GLN A 76 9.17 -1.35 14.16
N SER A 77 8.09 -2.02 13.76
CA SER A 77 8.05 -2.77 12.51
C SER A 77 6.68 -2.67 11.85
N TRP A 78 6.66 -2.94 10.54
CA TRP A 78 5.43 -3.00 9.76
C TRP A 78 5.55 -4.04 8.65
N LYS A 79 4.40 -4.48 8.16
CA LYS A 79 4.25 -5.16 6.89
C LYS A 79 2.95 -4.74 6.24
N ALA A 80 2.84 -4.93 4.94
CA ALA A 80 1.59 -4.76 4.24
C ALA A 80 1.39 -5.90 3.25
N ASP A 81 0.15 -6.33 3.12
CA ASP A 81 -0.29 -7.28 2.10
C ASP A 81 -1.23 -6.51 1.15
N VAL A 82 -1.13 -6.75 -0.15
CA VAL A 82 -2.01 -6.17 -1.17
C VAL A 82 -2.76 -7.24 -1.94
N SER A 83 -3.99 -6.96 -2.34
CA SER A 83 -4.82 -7.83 -3.15
C SER A 83 -5.57 -7.05 -4.23
N PHE A 84 -5.90 -7.72 -5.33
CA PHE A 84 -6.86 -7.19 -6.32
C PHE A 84 -8.32 -7.51 -5.95
N LYS A 85 -8.56 -8.28 -4.88
CA LYS A 85 -9.89 -8.56 -4.32
C LYS A 85 -10.01 -7.88 -2.96
N SER A 86 -11.23 -7.49 -2.58
CA SER A 86 -11.47 -6.84 -1.28
C SER A 86 -11.32 -7.77 -0.09
N ARG A 87 -11.37 -9.09 -0.28
CA ARG A 87 -11.34 -10.07 0.80
C ARG A 87 -10.68 -11.35 0.32
N LEU A 88 -10.29 -12.19 1.28
CA LEU A 88 -9.79 -13.54 1.02
C LEU A 88 -10.75 -14.35 0.15
N ASP A 89 -10.19 -15.16 -0.74
CA ASP A 89 -10.96 -15.99 -1.65
C ASP A 89 -11.29 -17.31 -0.95
N PRO A 90 -12.56 -17.58 -0.58
CA PRO A 90 -12.91 -18.79 0.15
C PRO A 90 -12.63 -20.08 -0.65
N GLU A 91 -12.46 -19.98 -1.98
CA GLU A 91 -12.22 -21.12 -2.87
C GLU A 91 -10.73 -21.36 -3.15
N ALA A 92 -9.84 -20.41 -2.81
CA ALA A 92 -8.40 -20.50 -3.09
C ALA A 92 -7.60 -21.31 -2.05
N GLY A 93 -8.27 -21.99 -1.11
CA GLY A 93 -7.67 -22.75 -0.01
C GLY A 93 -7.63 -21.99 1.31
N SER A 94 -7.05 -22.57 2.37
CA SER A 94 -6.98 -21.92 3.68
C SER A 94 -5.90 -20.82 3.70
N GLY A 95 -6.31 -19.57 3.61
CA GLY A 95 -5.44 -18.43 3.94
C GLY A 95 -5.19 -18.37 5.45
N THR A 96 -3.98 -18.02 5.85
CA THR A 96 -3.65 -17.74 7.25
C THR A 96 -3.49 -16.23 7.46
N THR A 97 -3.47 -15.79 8.72
CA THR A 97 -3.18 -14.39 9.07
C THR A 97 -1.81 -13.92 8.56
N GLN A 98 -0.86 -14.86 8.47
CA GLN A 98 0.51 -14.64 8.03
C GLN A 98 0.66 -14.76 6.50
N ASP A 99 -0.18 -15.58 5.86
CA ASP A 99 -0.17 -15.87 4.43
C ASP A 99 -1.60 -15.88 3.85
N PRO A 100 -2.16 -14.69 3.56
CA PRO A 100 -3.52 -14.53 3.03
C PRO A 100 -3.67 -15.04 1.58
N ASN A 101 -4.73 -15.82 1.33
CA ASN A 101 -4.95 -16.63 0.11
C ASN A 101 -5.44 -15.90 -1.16
N ASN A 102 -4.80 -14.86 -1.61
CA ASN A 102 -5.08 -14.10 -2.86
C ASN A 102 -4.48 -12.71 -2.72
N ALA A 103 -3.44 -12.61 -1.91
CA ALA A 103 -2.74 -11.40 -1.60
C ALA A 103 -1.26 -11.70 -1.68
N ALA A 104 -0.50 -10.66 -1.89
CA ALA A 104 0.95 -10.73 -1.89
C ALA A 104 1.50 -9.68 -0.92
N PRO A 105 2.65 -9.93 -0.31
CA PRO A 105 3.37 -8.88 0.39
C PRO A 105 3.55 -7.68 -0.53
N ALA A 106 3.23 -6.50 -0.03
CA ALA A 106 3.42 -5.26 -0.75
C ALA A 106 4.91 -5.04 -1.06
N ALA A 107 5.21 -4.61 -2.28
CA ALA A 107 6.58 -4.34 -2.70
C ALA A 107 6.70 -2.97 -3.38
N GLY A 108 7.85 -2.33 -3.16
CA GLY A 108 8.21 -1.08 -3.82
C GLY A 108 7.20 0.04 -3.56
N ASN A 109 6.60 0.57 -4.62
CA ASN A 109 5.72 1.72 -4.59
C ASN A 109 4.23 1.38 -4.34
N GLN A 110 3.89 0.11 -4.11
CA GLN A 110 2.51 -0.31 -3.82
C GLN A 110 2.02 0.21 -2.46
N VAL A 111 2.91 0.24 -1.47
CA VAL A 111 2.68 0.80 -0.14
C VAL A 111 3.93 1.55 0.28
N VAL A 112 3.93 2.87 0.09
CA VAL A 112 4.98 3.76 0.56
C VAL A 112 4.60 4.26 1.94
N VAL A 113 5.43 3.95 2.94
CA VAL A 113 5.29 4.50 4.29
C VAL A 113 6.08 5.81 4.37
N ASP A 114 5.41 6.91 4.69
CA ASP A 114 6.07 8.21 4.85
C ASP A 114 6.97 8.19 6.10
N ALA A 115 8.10 8.92 6.05
CA ALA A 115 9.00 9.14 7.17
C ALA A 115 8.30 9.76 8.40
N ARG A 116 7.11 10.35 8.23
CA ARG A 116 6.21 10.80 9.32
C ARG A 116 5.49 9.65 10.03
N TRP A 117 6.23 8.62 10.37
CA TRP A 117 5.77 7.60 11.30
C TRP A 117 5.93 8.13 12.71
N GLY A 118 4.81 8.35 13.39
CA GLY A 118 4.80 8.88 14.75
C GLY A 118 4.11 7.97 15.76
N PRO A 119 4.01 8.40 17.01
CA PRO A 119 3.35 7.65 18.08
C PRO A 119 1.81 7.65 17.98
N ARG A 120 1.20 8.34 17.01
CA ARG A 120 -0.26 8.42 16.86
C ARG A 120 -0.78 7.90 15.53
N LEU A 121 -0.02 8.11 14.46
CA LEU A 121 -0.42 7.77 13.11
C LEU A 121 0.77 7.31 12.28
N VAL A 122 0.46 6.48 11.29
CA VAL A 122 1.36 6.08 10.21
C VAL A 122 0.72 6.49 8.89
N ARG A 123 1.46 7.20 8.05
CA ARG A 123 0.99 7.60 6.73
C ARG A 123 1.43 6.58 5.68
N ILE A 124 0.47 6.07 4.90
CA ILE A 124 0.72 5.16 3.78
C ILE A 124 0.21 5.76 2.47
N ARG A 125 0.89 5.46 1.36
CA ARG A 125 0.51 5.92 0.02
C ARG A 125 0.65 4.83 -1.04
N ASN A 126 -0.31 4.75 -1.96
CA ASN A 126 -0.22 3.92 -3.15
C ASN A 126 0.37 4.77 -4.29
N ASP A 127 1.66 4.59 -4.57
CA ASP A 127 2.37 5.29 -5.65
C ASP A 127 2.32 4.55 -6.99
N THR A 128 1.38 3.61 -7.13
CA THR A 128 1.09 2.92 -8.39
C THR A 128 -0.15 3.50 -9.06
N CYS A 129 -0.36 3.09 -10.31
CA CYS A 129 -1.59 3.35 -11.06
C CYS A 129 -2.61 2.23 -10.95
N ALA A 130 -2.31 1.21 -10.15
CA ALA A 130 -3.21 0.09 -9.93
C ALA A 130 -4.16 0.40 -8.78
N GLU A 131 -5.40 -0.02 -8.94
CA GLU A 131 -6.34 -0.11 -7.85
C GLU A 131 -6.13 -1.45 -7.14
N VAL A 132 -5.82 -1.39 -5.85
CA VAL A 132 -5.63 -2.55 -4.99
C VAL A 132 -6.37 -2.35 -3.67
N TYR A 133 -6.44 -3.42 -2.89
CA TYR A 133 -6.85 -3.41 -1.50
C TYR A 133 -5.63 -3.70 -0.64
N VAL A 134 -5.52 -3.05 0.53
CA VAL A 134 -4.37 -3.18 1.42
C VAL A 134 -4.79 -3.65 2.81
N ARG A 135 -3.98 -4.55 3.37
CA ARG A 135 -3.94 -4.84 4.80
C ARG A 135 -2.58 -4.39 5.32
N PHE A 136 -2.57 -3.28 6.06
CA PHE A 136 -1.38 -2.75 6.70
C PHE A 136 -1.32 -3.24 8.15
N ILE A 137 -0.15 -3.69 8.59
CA ILE A 137 0.08 -4.13 9.96
C ILE A 137 1.28 -3.37 10.51
N ALA A 138 1.14 -2.82 11.72
CA ALA A 138 2.24 -2.24 12.46
C ALA A 138 2.35 -2.88 13.85
N GLN A 139 3.57 -3.03 14.34
CA GLN A 139 3.85 -3.65 15.62
C GLN A 139 4.58 -2.70 16.55
N TYR A 140 4.08 -2.58 17.77
CA TYR A 140 4.77 -1.92 18.88
C TYR A 140 5.21 -2.97 19.90
N VAL A 141 6.44 -2.90 20.37
CA VAL A 141 6.97 -3.70 21.48
C VAL A 141 7.45 -2.76 22.58
N GLU A 142 6.92 -2.95 23.79
CA GLU A 142 7.31 -2.18 24.96
C GLU A 142 8.79 -2.36 25.29
N GLY A 143 9.49 -1.25 25.51
CA GLY A 143 10.92 -1.26 25.80
C GLY A 143 11.83 -1.55 24.59
N ALA A 144 11.27 -1.82 23.40
CA ALA A 144 12.06 -1.91 22.18
C ALA A 144 12.46 -0.52 21.69
N GLU A 145 13.75 -0.31 21.48
CA GLU A 145 14.26 0.91 20.85
C GLU A 145 13.72 1.00 19.42
N SER A 146 13.20 2.17 19.05
CA SER A 146 12.87 2.46 17.66
C SER A 146 14.18 2.83 16.98
N GLU A 147 14.83 1.89 16.30
CA GLU A 147 15.99 2.25 15.49
C GLU A 147 15.53 3.25 14.40
N PRO A 148 16.10 4.45 14.34
CA PRO A 148 15.85 5.34 13.23
C PRO A 148 16.49 4.69 11.99
N THR A 149 15.68 4.36 10.98
CA THR A 149 16.19 4.02 9.65
C THR A 149 16.82 5.28 9.06
N SER A 150 18.07 5.56 9.44
CA SER A 150 18.84 6.66 8.89
C SER A 150 19.14 6.37 7.42
N PRO A 151 18.82 7.29 6.49
CA PRO A 151 19.22 7.16 5.09
C PRO A 151 20.74 7.34 4.87
N ASP A 152 21.51 7.67 5.91
CA ASP A 152 22.96 7.93 5.85
C ASP A 152 23.82 6.76 6.39
N ALA A 153 23.37 5.51 6.25
CA ALA A 153 24.28 4.38 6.40
C ALA A 153 25.36 4.48 5.31
N ALA A 154 26.52 5.02 5.71
CA ALA A 154 27.68 5.27 4.86
C ALA A 154 27.98 4.09 3.92
N PRO A 155 28.41 4.35 2.67
CA PRO A 155 28.73 3.27 1.75
C PRO A 155 29.79 2.37 2.40
N MET A 156 29.46 1.09 2.56
CA MET A 156 30.43 0.08 2.93
C MET A 156 31.60 0.18 1.94
N SER A 157 32.75 0.59 2.45
CA SER A 157 34.01 0.56 1.71
C SER A 157 34.29 -0.90 1.37
N VAL A 158 34.01 -1.27 0.13
CA VAL A 158 34.48 -2.53 -0.45
C VAL A 158 35.99 -2.40 -0.58
N GLU A 159 36.72 -3.05 0.31
CA GLU A 159 38.17 -3.19 0.14
C GLU A 159 38.44 -4.03 -1.12
N PRO A 160 39.28 -3.57 -2.05
CA PRO A 160 39.62 -4.33 -3.25
C PRO A 160 40.55 -5.48 -2.85
N TRP A 161 40.15 -6.71 -3.20
CA TRP A 161 41.07 -7.83 -3.35
C TRP A 161 41.81 -7.72 -4.68
#